data_AF-A0A967LZ81-F1
#
_entry.id   AF-A0A967LZ81-F1
#
_cell.length_a   1.000
_cell.length_b   1.000
_cell.length_c   1.000
_cell.angle_alpha   90.00
_cell.angle_beta   90.00
_cell.angle_gamma   90.00
#
_symmetry.space_group_name_H-M   'P 1'
#
loop_
_entity.id
_entity.type
_entity.pdbx_description
1 polymer ?
#
loop_
_entity_poly.entity_id
_entity_poly.type
_entity_poly.pdbx_seq_one_letter_code
_entity_poly.pdbx_strand_id
1 'polypeptide(L)'
;MNELNSNSKTTALQEKSADAVPKPKTVKDWITTDSFKDAIKKALPSHMSTERFIRIALTAFMRTPKLADCTQQSLFQVLLDLSSLGLEPDGRRAHIVPYRNKNRGITNAQLIIDYKGLIELGKRSGEVKMWSAHIVCKNDFFSWDSGEVIHKVDFFSDRGAMVGAYSHVITRDDIHDYEVMTFDEVESIRKRSKSSDDGPWKTDFLEMAKKTVIRRHSKRLTLSPEFADALEKDFDRFDDFKPSADVDDIDIMPKAIEVESKSEPEIVSAPKADPAAPPPPPDIDPGDQISKSTTKASKKTARTKDNAGEAAICQFGKDKGTPWVDMPYSKLEWYCNAVDEWVNDPAKQKYRDSNEQALKAIIEAMEQKEDGDDA
;
A
#
# COMPACT_ATOMS: atom_id res chain seq x y z
N MET A 1 -25.60 -75.25 -67.21
CA MET A 1 -25.79 -73.96 -67.90
C MET A 1 -26.36 -72.97 -66.89
N ASN A 2 -25.99 -71.70 -67.06
CA ASN A 2 -26.50 -70.50 -66.40
C ASN A 2 -26.41 -70.42 -64.86
N GLU A 3 -25.40 -69.67 -64.44
CA GLU A 3 -25.44 -68.82 -63.26
C GLU A 3 -26.65 -67.87 -63.30
N LEU A 4 -27.10 -67.41 -62.12
CA LEU A 4 -27.35 -65.98 -61.86
C LEU A 4 -27.50 -65.75 -60.36
N ASN A 5 -26.40 -65.36 -59.73
CA ASN A 5 -26.33 -64.94 -58.34
C ASN A 5 -26.88 -63.50 -58.21
N SER A 6 -27.87 -63.27 -57.36
CA SER A 6 -28.35 -61.91 -57.04
C SER A 6 -28.57 -61.72 -55.53
N ASN A 7 -27.47 -61.38 -54.84
CA ASN A 7 -27.52 -60.92 -53.46
C ASN A 7 -28.33 -59.62 -53.36
N SER A 8 -29.46 -59.67 -52.65
CA SER A 8 -30.25 -58.51 -52.25
C SER A 8 -29.50 -57.67 -51.21
N LYS A 9 -28.73 -56.67 -51.67
CA LYS A 9 -28.15 -55.64 -50.80
C LYS A 9 -29.26 -54.81 -50.17
N THR A 10 -29.53 -55.04 -48.89
CA THR A 10 -30.33 -54.13 -48.07
C THR A 10 -29.52 -52.85 -47.87
N THR A 11 -29.94 -51.77 -48.51
CA THR A 11 -29.33 -50.45 -48.34
C THR A 11 -29.63 -49.91 -46.95
N ALA A 12 -28.72 -50.15 -46.01
CA ALA A 12 -28.73 -49.46 -44.74
C ALA A 12 -28.48 -47.96 -44.97
N LEU A 13 -29.53 -47.15 -44.80
CA LEU A 13 -29.41 -45.70 -44.73
C LEU A 13 -28.57 -45.35 -43.49
N GLN A 14 -27.31 -45.00 -43.71
CA GLN A 14 -26.49 -44.40 -42.66
C GLN A 14 -27.09 -43.04 -42.32
N GLU A 15 -27.70 -42.95 -41.14
CA GLU A 15 -28.00 -41.67 -40.52
C GLU A 15 -26.68 -40.91 -40.33
N LYS A 16 -26.45 -39.88 -41.16
CA LYS A 16 -25.41 -38.90 -40.89
C LYS A 16 -25.80 -38.17 -39.61
N SER A 17 -25.14 -38.53 -38.52
CA SER A 17 -25.15 -37.74 -37.28
C SER A 17 -24.86 -36.29 -37.63
N ALA A 18 -25.82 -35.40 -37.38
CA ALA A 18 -25.59 -33.97 -37.55
C ALA A 18 -24.48 -33.54 -36.59
N ASP A 19 -23.37 -33.02 -37.13
CA ASP A 19 -22.28 -32.48 -36.33
C ASP A 19 -22.84 -31.38 -35.41
N ALA A 20 -22.83 -31.65 -34.10
CA ALA A 20 -23.31 -30.71 -33.12
C ALA A 20 -22.37 -29.50 -33.12
N VAL A 21 -22.90 -28.34 -33.54
CA VAL A 21 -22.18 -27.06 -33.51
C VAL A 21 -21.54 -26.89 -32.11
N PRO A 22 -20.21 -26.77 -32.02
CA PRO A 22 -19.54 -26.70 -30.72
C PRO A 22 -20.10 -25.54 -29.91
N LYS A 23 -20.56 -25.82 -28.68
CA LYS A 23 -21.03 -24.77 -27.78
C LYS A 23 -19.90 -23.75 -27.58
N PRO A 24 -20.18 -22.43 -27.62
CA PRO A 24 -19.15 -21.43 -27.39
C PRO A 24 -18.56 -21.64 -25.99
N LYS A 25 -17.23 -21.82 -25.94
CA LYS A 25 -16.51 -22.08 -24.68
C LYS A 25 -16.73 -20.93 -23.71
N THR A 26 -17.26 -21.21 -22.53
CA THR A 26 -17.43 -20.22 -21.46
C THR A 26 -16.09 -19.93 -20.80
N VAL A 27 -15.86 -18.72 -20.25
CA VAL A 27 -14.58 -18.32 -19.61
C VAL A 27 -14.00 -19.40 -18.68
N LYS A 28 -14.87 -20.11 -17.95
CA LYS A 28 -14.53 -21.25 -17.09
C LYS A 28 -13.80 -22.37 -17.85
N ASP A 29 -14.29 -22.74 -19.03
CA ASP A 29 -13.76 -23.86 -19.84
C ASP A 29 -12.32 -23.59 -20.31
N TRP A 30 -12.02 -22.35 -20.69
CA TRP A 30 -10.66 -21.94 -21.10
C TRP A 30 -9.67 -22.03 -19.94
N ILE A 31 -10.04 -21.50 -18.77
CA ILE A 31 -9.20 -21.52 -17.54
C ILE A 31 -8.97 -22.96 -17.05
N THR A 32 -9.86 -23.90 -17.39
CA THR A 32 -9.68 -25.33 -17.08
C THR A 32 -8.94 -26.14 -18.16
N THR A 33 -8.53 -25.53 -19.27
CA THR A 33 -7.79 -26.22 -20.35
C THR A 33 -6.34 -26.48 -19.93
N ASP A 34 -5.76 -27.64 -20.27
CA ASP A 34 -4.43 -28.02 -19.77
C ASP A 34 -3.30 -27.10 -20.25
N SER A 35 -3.36 -26.58 -21.48
CA SER A 35 -2.42 -25.56 -21.96
C SER A 35 -2.44 -24.28 -21.13
N PHE A 36 -3.60 -23.89 -20.58
CA PHE A 36 -3.72 -22.78 -19.65
C PHE A 36 -3.07 -23.13 -18.31
N LYS A 37 -3.35 -24.32 -17.76
CA LYS A 37 -2.75 -24.79 -16.50
C LYS A 37 -1.22 -24.82 -16.58
N ASP A 38 -0.67 -25.29 -17.71
CA ASP A 38 0.76 -25.37 -17.93
C ASP A 38 1.41 -23.98 -18.06
N ALA A 39 0.75 -23.03 -18.71
CA ALA A 39 1.22 -21.64 -18.76
C ALA A 39 1.27 -21.00 -17.36
N ILE A 40 0.19 -21.12 -16.59
CA ILE A 40 0.10 -20.63 -15.20
C ILE A 40 1.14 -21.33 -14.32
N LYS A 41 1.30 -22.65 -14.43
CA LYS A 41 2.28 -23.44 -13.67
C LYS A 41 3.72 -23.02 -13.96
N LYS A 42 4.04 -22.61 -15.19
CA LYS A 42 5.37 -22.08 -15.57
C LYS A 42 5.62 -20.66 -15.04
N ALA A 43 4.56 -19.87 -14.87
CA ALA A 43 4.65 -18.48 -14.40
C ALA A 43 4.58 -18.33 -12.87
N LEU A 44 3.93 -19.25 -12.17
CA LEU A 44 3.77 -19.19 -10.71
C LEU A 44 5.10 -19.42 -9.97
N PRO A 45 5.36 -18.67 -8.88
CA PRO A 45 6.42 -18.99 -7.92
C PRO A 45 6.26 -20.39 -7.33
N SER A 46 7.40 -21.04 -7.03
CA SER A 46 7.47 -22.42 -6.51
C SER A 46 6.72 -22.69 -5.21
N HIS A 47 6.37 -21.65 -4.44
CA HIS A 47 5.61 -21.74 -3.20
C HIS A 47 4.08 -21.65 -3.40
N MET A 48 3.59 -21.52 -4.64
CA MET A 48 2.16 -21.44 -4.96
C MET A 48 1.67 -22.68 -5.72
N SER A 49 0.44 -23.12 -5.43
CA SER A 49 -0.22 -24.21 -6.17
C SER A 49 -1.06 -23.65 -7.32
N THR A 50 -0.86 -24.21 -8.52
CA THR A 50 -1.63 -23.92 -9.74
C THR A 50 -3.13 -24.18 -9.53
N GLU A 51 -3.48 -25.26 -8.85
CA GLU A 51 -4.85 -25.66 -8.55
C GLU A 51 -5.53 -24.66 -7.61
N ARG A 52 -4.80 -24.17 -6.60
CA ARG A 52 -5.27 -23.11 -5.71
C ARG A 52 -5.50 -21.81 -6.47
N PHE A 53 -4.54 -21.39 -7.30
CA PHE A 53 -4.63 -20.16 -8.09
C PHE A 53 -5.84 -20.19 -9.04
N ILE A 54 -6.00 -21.28 -9.81
CA ILE A 54 -7.15 -21.47 -10.71
C ILE A 54 -8.48 -21.40 -9.97
N ARG A 55 -8.59 -22.05 -8.79
CA ARG A 55 -9.82 -22.01 -7.98
C ARG A 55 -10.16 -20.59 -7.51
N ILE A 56 -9.15 -19.79 -7.16
CA ILE A 56 -9.36 -18.39 -6.76
C ILE A 56 -9.73 -17.53 -7.98
N ALA A 57 -9.07 -17.71 -9.12
CA ALA A 57 -9.44 -17.06 -10.38
C ALA A 57 -10.90 -17.34 -10.77
N LEU A 58 -11.32 -18.61 -10.78
CA LEU A 58 -12.72 -19.00 -11.01
C LEU A 58 -13.69 -18.34 -10.02
N THR A 59 -13.30 -18.21 -8.75
CA THR A 59 -14.10 -17.51 -7.73
C THR A 59 -14.21 -16.01 -8.02
N ALA A 60 -13.14 -15.37 -8.48
CA ALA A 60 -13.13 -13.96 -8.89
C ALA A 60 -14.08 -13.71 -10.07
N PHE A 61 -14.12 -14.62 -11.06
CA PHE A 61 -15.04 -14.55 -12.19
C PHE A 61 -16.51 -14.65 -11.77
N MET A 62 -16.85 -15.52 -10.81
CA MET A 62 -18.22 -15.58 -10.29
C MET A 62 -18.61 -14.31 -9.50
N ARG A 63 -17.66 -13.67 -8.80
CA ARG A 63 -17.93 -12.43 -8.04
C ARG A 63 -18.15 -11.21 -8.95
N THR A 64 -17.54 -11.18 -10.13
CA THR A 64 -17.65 -10.05 -11.07
C THR A 64 -18.18 -10.52 -12.43
N PRO A 65 -19.52 -10.71 -12.60
CA PRO A 65 -20.10 -11.27 -13.83
C PRO A 65 -19.72 -10.54 -15.13
N LYS A 66 -19.50 -9.22 -15.06
CA LYS A 66 -19.04 -8.39 -16.19
C LYS A 66 -17.67 -8.80 -16.76
N LEU A 67 -16.89 -9.64 -16.07
CA LEU A 67 -15.68 -10.23 -16.62
C LEU A 67 -15.98 -11.26 -17.73
N ALA A 68 -17.21 -11.78 -17.83
CA ALA A 68 -17.64 -12.60 -18.96
C ALA A 68 -17.74 -11.82 -20.28
N ASP A 69 -17.88 -10.49 -20.22
CA ASP A 69 -17.91 -9.60 -21.39
C ASP A 69 -16.49 -9.23 -21.89
N CYS A 70 -15.44 -9.62 -21.17
CA CYS A 70 -14.05 -9.29 -21.51
C CYS A 70 -13.50 -10.20 -22.62
N THR A 71 -12.58 -9.67 -23.43
CA THR A 71 -11.79 -10.50 -24.37
C THR A 71 -11.03 -11.59 -23.62
N GLN A 72 -11.07 -12.80 -24.17
CA GLN A 72 -10.40 -13.96 -23.58
C GLN A 72 -8.87 -13.82 -23.54
N GLN A 73 -8.29 -13.05 -24.47
CA GLN A 73 -6.87 -12.68 -24.47
C GLN A 73 -6.51 -11.74 -23.30
N SER A 74 -7.29 -10.68 -23.03
CA SER A 74 -7.01 -9.80 -21.88
C SER A 74 -7.19 -10.53 -20.54
N LEU A 75 -8.14 -11.46 -20.46
CA LEU A 75 -8.30 -12.36 -19.31
C LEU A 75 -7.10 -13.28 -19.11
N PHE A 76 -6.57 -13.85 -20.20
CA PHE A 76 -5.36 -14.68 -20.15
C PHE A 76 -4.17 -13.87 -19.67
N GLN A 77 -3.94 -12.70 -20.26
CA GLN A 77 -2.83 -11.81 -19.93
C GLN A 77 -2.83 -11.43 -18.44
N VAL A 78 -3.97 -10.94 -17.91
CA VAL A 78 -4.07 -10.56 -16.49
C VAL A 78 -3.81 -11.75 -15.55
N LEU A 79 -4.25 -12.96 -15.89
CA LEU A 79 -3.99 -14.15 -15.06
C LEU A 79 -2.52 -14.60 -15.15
N LEU A 80 -1.85 -14.42 -16.30
CA LEU A 80 -0.43 -14.68 -16.47
C LEU A 80 0.43 -13.66 -15.70
N ASP A 81 0.08 -12.37 -15.78
CA ASP A 81 0.74 -11.29 -15.03
C ASP A 81 0.64 -11.53 -13.53
N LEU A 82 -0.57 -11.79 -13.02
CA LEU A 82 -0.82 -12.18 -11.62
C LEU A 82 0.00 -13.40 -11.20
N SER A 83 0.12 -14.40 -12.07
CA SER A 83 0.92 -15.59 -11.81
C SER A 83 2.41 -15.23 -11.70
N SER A 84 2.95 -14.45 -12.64
CA SER A 84 4.35 -14.00 -12.62
C SER A 84 4.70 -13.18 -11.38
N LEU A 85 3.75 -12.37 -10.89
CA LEU A 85 3.91 -11.57 -9.67
C LEU A 85 3.65 -12.37 -8.39
N GLY A 86 3.14 -13.60 -8.48
CA GLY A 86 2.73 -14.39 -7.32
C GLY A 86 1.57 -13.76 -6.52
N LEU A 87 0.67 -13.03 -7.18
CA LEU A 87 -0.47 -12.36 -6.56
C LEU A 87 -1.78 -13.11 -6.91
N GLU A 88 -2.57 -13.45 -5.90
CA GLU A 88 -3.86 -14.12 -6.11
C GLU A 88 -4.94 -13.10 -6.52
N PRO A 89 -5.84 -13.41 -7.49
CA PRO A 89 -6.97 -12.54 -7.88
C PRO A 89 -8.11 -12.51 -6.85
N ASP A 90 -7.79 -12.46 -5.56
CA ASP A 90 -8.75 -12.54 -4.46
C ASP A 90 -9.52 -11.23 -4.23
N GLY A 91 -9.11 -10.11 -4.83
CA GLY A 91 -9.65 -8.78 -4.59
C GLY A 91 -9.24 -8.18 -3.23
N ARG A 92 -8.14 -8.66 -2.64
CA ARG A 92 -7.49 -8.06 -1.47
C ARG A 92 -6.13 -7.49 -1.81
N ARG A 93 -5.37 -8.17 -2.69
CA ARG A 93 -4.01 -7.77 -3.10
C ARG A 93 -3.90 -7.40 -4.57
N ALA A 94 -4.77 -7.97 -5.39
CA ALA A 94 -4.96 -7.57 -6.78
C ALA A 94 -6.42 -7.81 -7.20
N HIS A 95 -6.86 -7.03 -8.18
CA HIS A 95 -8.22 -6.98 -8.67
C HIS A 95 -8.21 -7.14 -10.19
N ILE A 96 -9.15 -7.93 -10.72
CA ILE A 96 -9.41 -8.01 -12.16
C ILE A 96 -10.65 -7.15 -12.44
N VAL A 97 -10.47 -6.06 -13.19
CA VAL A 97 -11.53 -5.07 -13.45
C VAL A 97 -11.90 -5.05 -14.93
N PRO A 98 -13.20 -5.14 -15.30
CA PRO A 98 -13.64 -5.01 -16.67
C PRO A 98 -13.64 -3.54 -17.10
N TYR A 99 -12.86 -3.21 -18.13
CA TYR A 99 -12.74 -1.87 -18.70
C TYR A 99 -13.30 -1.85 -20.13
N ARG A 100 -14.40 -1.11 -20.33
CA ARG A 100 -15.02 -0.98 -21.66
C ARG A 100 -14.40 0.17 -22.46
N ASN A 101 -13.73 -0.16 -23.55
CA ASN A 101 -13.29 0.81 -24.55
C ASN A 101 -14.50 1.20 -25.43
N LYS A 102 -15.07 2.39 -25.19
CA LYS A 102 -16.25 2.89 -25.92
C LYS A 102 -16.00 3.04 -27.43
N ASN A 103 -14.77 3.36 -27.85
CA ASN A 103 -14.44 3.64 -29.24
C ASN A 103 -14.30 2.35 -30.06
N ARG A 104 -13.69 1.31 -29.48
CA ARG A 104 -13.54 -0.01 -30.11
C ARG A 104 -14.75 -0.94 -29.89
N GLY A 105 -15.67 -0.58 -28.98
CA GLY A 105 -16.81 -1.42 -28.58
C GLY A 105 -16.47 -2.60 -27.67
N ILE A 106 -15.17 -2.91 -27.51
CA ILE A 106 -14.60 -4.05 -26.79
C ILE A 106 -14.48 -3.76 -25.28
N THR A 107 -14.69 -4.79 -24.45
CA THR A 107 -14.31 -4.77 -23.03
C THR A 107 -13.06 -5.61 -22.84
N ASN A 108 -12.06 -5.07 -22.15
CA ASN A 108 -10.84 -5.79 -21.75
C ASN A 108 -10.81 -5.92 -20.23
N ALA A 109 -10.25 -7.02 -19.73
CA ALA A 109 -9.86 -7.12 -18.34
C ALA A 109 -8.57 -6.33 -18.10
N GLN A 110 -8.50 -5.66 -16.96
CA GLN A 110 -7.33 -4.92 -16.51
C GLN A 110 -6.92 -5.41 -15.12
N LEU A 111 -5.60 -5.54 -14.92
CA LEU A 111 -5.01 -5.79 -13.61
C LEU A 111 -4.92 -4.48 -12.83
N ILE A 112 -5.54 -4.42 -11.65
CA ILE A 112 -5.30 -3.35 -10.67
C ILE A 112 -4.67 -3.97 -9.43
N ILE A 113 -3.43 -3.59 -9.13
CA ILE A 113 -2.74 -4.06 -7.93
C ILE A 113 -3.24 -3.24 -6.73
N ASP A 114 -3.57 -3.90 -5.62
CA ASP A 114 -3.96 -3.18 -4.40
C ASP A 114 -2.71 -2.58 -3.73
N TYR A 115 -2.85 -1.51 -2.93
CA TYR A 115 -1.71 -0.99 -2.17
C TYR A 115 -1.14 -2.06 -1.20
N LYS A 116 -1.99 -3.00 -0.76
CA LYS A 116 -1.59 -4.18 0.01
C LYS A 116 -0.75 -5.17 -0.79
N GLY A 117 -1.00 -5.28 -2.10
CA GLY A 117 -0.16 -6.03 -3.04
C GLY A 117 1.19 -5.37 -3.23
N LEU A 118 1.22 -4.04 -3.43
CA LEU A 118 2.48 -3.28 -3.51
C LEU A 118 3.32 -3.41 -2.22
N ILE A 119 2.71 -3.27 -1.04
CA ILE A 119 3.40 -3.48 0.24
C ILE A 119 3.96 -4.92 0.37
N GLU A 120 3.22 -5.94 -0.09
CA GLU A 120 3.71 -7.32 -0.08
C GLU A 120 4.90 -7.52 -1.01
N LEU A 121 4.80 -7.07 -2.27
CA LEU A 121 5.88 -7.19 -3.24
C LEU A 121 7.14 -6.43 -2.78
N GLY A 122 6.95 -5.23 -2.22
CA GLY A 122 8.03 -4.46 -1.61
C GLY A 122 8.70 -5.20 -0.44
N LYS A 123 7.93 -5.80 0.46
CA LYS A 123 8.47 -6.64 1.54
C LYS A 123 9.12 -7.93 1.04
N ARG A 124 8.60 -8.54 -0.02
CA ARG A 124 9.13 -9.77 -0.64
C ARG A 124 10.50 -9.55 -1.30
N SER A 125 10.80 -8.33 -1.74
CA SER A 125 12.15 -7.97 -2.23
C SER A 125 13.26 -8.12 -1.18
N GLY A 126 12.92 -8.13 0.12
CA GLY A 126 13.88 -8.11 1.22
C GLY A 126 14.42 -6.71 1.56
N GLU A 127 14.21 -5.70 0.70
CA GLU A 127 14.67 -4.33 0.89
C GLU A 127 13.76 -3.52 1.83
N VAL A 128 12.48 -3.88 1.97
CA VAL A 128 11.50 -3.15 2.78
C VAL A 128 11.22 -3.87 4.09
N LYS A 129 11.68 -3.30 5.20
CA LYS A 129 11.40 -3.76 6.57
C LYS A 129 9.98 -3.37 6.99
N MET A 130 9.60 -2.12 6.75
CA MET A 130 8.25 -1.60 7.01
C MET A 130 7.79 -0.69 5.88
N TRP A 131 6.50 -0.75 5.56
CA TRP A 131 5.83 0.24 4.71
C TRP A 131 4.44 0.50 5.28
N SER A 132 4.15 1.76 5.55
CA SER A 132 2.88 2.22 6.09
C SER A 132 2.41 3.52 5.43
N ALA A 133 1.17 3.91 5.70
CA ALA A 133 0.67 5.24 5.37
C ALA A 133 -0.33 5.72 6.43
N HIS A 134 -0.27 7.01 6.70
CA HIS A 134 -0.95 7.68 7.79
C HIS A 134 -1.66 8.92 7.27
N ILE A 135 -2.76 9.28 7.94
CA ILE A 135 -3.50 10.51 7.68
C ILE A 135 -3.02 11.55 8.69
N VAL A 136 -2.84 12.79 8.21
CA VAL A 136 -2.60 13.99 9.01
C VAL A 136 -3.90 14.77 9.04
N CYS A 137 -4.38 15.10 10.23
CA CYS A 137 -5.58 15.87 10.48
C CYS A 137 -5.24 17.22 11.12
N LYS A 138 -6.20 18.14 11.08
CA LYS A 138 -6.03 19.56 11.48
C LYS A 138 -5.47 19.76 12.88
N ASN A 139 -5.80 18.88 13.83
CA ASN A 139 -5.42 19.02 15.23
C ASN A 139 -4.21 18.13 15.61
N ASP A 140 -3.60 17.43 14.66
CA ASP A 140 -2.35 16.69 14.89
C ASP A 140 -1.14 17.63 14.83
N PHE A 141 -0.09 17.35 15.60
CA PHE A 141 1.19 18.00 15.37
C PHE A 141 1.90 17.27 14.22
N PHE A 142 2.14 17.99 13.12
CA PHE A 142 2.85 17.49 11.96
C PHE A 142 3.93 18.48 11.51
N SER A 143 5.15 17.99 11.37
CA SER A 143 6.27 18.71 10.77
C SER A 143 6.91 17.84 9.70
N TRP A 144 7.25 18.46 8.57
CA TRP A 144 8.08 17.88 7.52
C TRP A 144 9.25 18.81 7.27
N ASP A 145 10.46 18.33 7.52
CA ASP A 145 11.71 19.07 7.31
C ASP A 145 12.71 18.17 6.59
N SER A 146 13.21 18.62 5.44
CA SER A 146 14.36 18.04 4.73
C SER A 146 14.30 16.53 4.46
N GLY A 147 13.09 15.94 4.43
CA GLY A 147 12.85 14.51 4.23
C GLY A 147 12.40 13.76 5.47
N GLU A 148 12.52 14.33 6.67
CA GLU A 148 12.01 13.75 7.91
C GLU A 148 10.57 14.15 8.21
N VAL A 149 9.81 13.26 8.85
CA VAL A 149 8.42 13.49 9.29
C VAL A 149 8.32 13.30 10.80
N ILE A 150 7.91 14.35 11.51
CA ILE A 150 7.52 14.27 12.92
C ILE A 150 5.99 14.40 12.98
N HIS A 151 5.32 13.31 13.33
CA HIS A 151 3.87 13.26 13.47
C HIS A 151 3.49 12.78 14.87
N LYS A 152 2.82 13.63 15.66
CA LYS A 152 2.32 13.32 17.00
C LYS A 152 0.80 13.47 16.99
N VAL A 153 0.11 12.40 17.37
CA VAL A 153 -1.35 12.30 17.41
C VAL A 153 -1.78 12.11 18.86
N ASP A 154 -2.69 12.95 19.34
CA ASP A 154 -3.48 12.60 20.53
C ASP A 154 -4.59 11.63 20.10
N PHE A 155 -4.39 10.35 20.40
CA PHE A 155 -5.27 9.27 19.95
C PHE A 155 -6.68 9.33 20.56
N PHE A 156 -6.86 10.00 21.70
CA PHE A 156 -8.15 10.05 22.41
C PHE A 156 -8.94 11.34 22.14
N SER A 157 -8.33 12.33 21.48
CA SER A 157 -8.96 13.61 21.13
C SER A 157 -9.53 13.60 19.71
N ASP A 158 -10.43 14.56 19.44
CA ASP A 158 -10.87 14.80 18.06
C ASP A 158 -9.72 15.41 17.24
N ARG A 159 -9.24 14.63 16.28
CA ARG A 159 -8.17 15.02 15.35
C ARG A 159 -8.62 16.05 14.31
N GLY A 160 -9.93 16.21 14.11
CA GLY A 160 -10.53 17.08 13.12
C GLY A 160 -10.41 16.55 11.68
N ALA A 161 -10.66 17.44 10.71
CA ALA A 161 -10.61 17.11 9.29
C ALA A 161 -9.20 16.76 8.80
N MET A 162 -9.09 15.87 7.81
CA MET A 162 -7.84 15.57 7.11
C MET A 162 -7.27 16.83 6.43
N VAL A 163 -5.97 17.07 6.61
CA VAL A 163 -5.19 18.13 5.94
C VAL A 163 -4.10 17.54 5.03
N GLY A 164 -3.74 16.28 5.20
CA GLY A 164 -2.78 15.58 4.35
C GLY A 164 -2.69 14.08 4.65
N ALA A 165 -1.84 13.40 3.92
CA ALA A 165 -1.46 12.01 4.15
C ALA A 165 0.03 11.83 3.84
N TYR A 166 0.69 10.91 4.53
CA TYR A 166 2.05 10.52 4.18
C TYR A 166 2.21 9.01 4.17
N SER A 167 3.15 8.52 3.36
CA SER A 167 3.64 7.16 3.39
C SER A 167 5.03 7.13 3.99
N HIS A 168 5.34 6.10 4.78
CA HIS A 168 6.63 5.89 5.41
C HIS A 168 7.13 4.48 5.10
N VAL A 169 8.35 4.41 4.58
CA VAL A 169 9.12 3.18 4.35
C VAL A 169 10.32 3.17 5.30
N ILE A 170 10.59 2.02 5.89
CA ILE A 170 11.87 1.71 6.53
C ILE A 170 12.51 0.61 5.70
N THR A 171 13.71 0.85 5.18
CA THR A 171 14.48 -0.16 4.43
C THR A 171 15.08 -1.22 5.36
N ARG A 172 15.72 -2.24 4.79
CA ARG A 172 16.44 -3.26 5.56
C ARG A 172 17.60 -2.67 6.37
N ASP A 173 18.22 -1.63 5.85
CA ASP A 173 19.36 -0.93 6.45
C ASP A 173 18.92 0.24 7.36
N ASP A 174 17.66 0.22 7.82
CA ASP A 174 17.04 1.22 8.69
C ASP A 174 17.09 2.67 8.14
N ILE A 175 17.11 2.82 6.81
CA ILE A 175 16.90 4.12 6.15
C ILE A 175 15.40 4.42 6.14
N HIS A 176 15.02 5.61 6.61
CA HIS A 176 13.64 6.09 6.58
C HIS A 176 13.40 6.91 5.31
N ASP A 177 12.44 6.51 4.49
CA ASP A 177 11.96 7.29 3.34
C ASP A 177 10.48 7.66 3.54
N TYR A 178 10.13 8.90 3.19
CA TYR A 178 8.79 9.45 3.35
C TYR A 178 8.30 10.11 2.06
N GLU A 179 7.02 9.88 1.76
CA GLU A 179 6.30 10.59 0.70
C GLU A 179 5.12 11.34 1.35
N VAL A 180 5.07 12.66 1.22
CA VAL A 180 4.02 13.51 1.82
C VAL A 180 3.10 14.04 0.72
N MET A 181 1.80 14.08 1.01
CA MET A 181 0.77 14.65 0.14
C MET A 181 -0.16 15.55 0.93
N THR A 182 -0.40 16.75 0.41
CA THR A 182 -1.44 17.66 0.91
C THR A 182 -2.84 17.13 0.57
N PHE A 183 -3.85 17.60 1.30
CA PHE A 183 -5.26 17.30 0.99
C PHE A 183 -5.60 17.67 -0.48
N ASP A 184 -5.15 18.84 -0.95
CA ASP A 184 -5.44 19.32 -2.31
C ASP A 184 -4.84 18.42 -3.40
N GLU A 185 -3.66 17.84 -3.18
CA GLU A 185 -3.08 16.88 -4.11
C GLU A 185 -3.84 15.56 -4.15
N VAL A 186 -4.27 15.03 -3.00
CA VAL A 186 -5.12 13.83 -2.93
C VAL A 186 -6.45 14.09 -3.63
N GLU A 187 -7.05 15.25 -3.39
CA GLU A 187 -8.30 15.68 -4.00
C GLU A 187 -8.16 15.92 -5.52
N SER A 188 -6.99 16.39 -5.99
CA SER A 188 -6.68 16.50 -7.42
C SER A 188 -6.66 15.13 -8.12
N ILE A 189 -6.25 14.07 -7.40
CA ILE A 189 -6.25 12.69 -7.89
C ILE A 189 -7.66 12.11 -7.86
N ARG A 190 -8.44 12.36 -6.80
CA ARG A 190 -9.87 11.99 -6.75
C ARG A 190 -10.62 12.55 -7.95
N LYS A 191 -10.47 13.85 -8.23
CA LYS A 191 -11.11 14.57 -9.34
C LYS A 191 -10.73 14.04 -10.73
N ARG A 192 -9.54 13.44 -10.89
CA ARG A 192 -9.13 12.75 -12.15
C ARG A 192 -9.67 11.33 -12.28
N SER A 193 -10.14 10.72 -11.19
CA SER A 193 -10.64 9.35 -11.22
C SER A 193 -12.05 9.27 -11.83
N LYS A 194 -12.37 8.15 -12.50
CA LYS A 194 -13.68 7.93 -13.13
C LYS A 194 -14.84 7.75 -12.15
N SER A 195 -14.52 7.55 -10.88
CA SER A 195 -15.46 7.36 -9.77
C SER A 195 -15.12 8.37 -8.67
N SER A 196 -14.90 9.63 -9.05
CA SER A 196 -14.61 10.72 -8.11
C SER A 196 -15.67 10.80 -7.01
N ASP A 197 -16.94 10.81 -7.41
CA ASP A 197 -18.10 11.10 -6.55
C ASP A 197 -18.95 9.85 -6.23
N ASP A 198 -18.42 8.65 -6.53
CA ASP A 198 -19.08 7.36 -6.34
C ASP A 198 -18.10 6.30 -5.78
N GLY A 199 -18.64 5.28 -5.10
CA GLY A 199 -17.85 4.19 -4.53
C GLY A 199 -16.84 4.63 -3.44
N PRO A 200 -15.65 4.00 -3.36
CA PRO A 200 -14.71 4.15 -2.24
C PRO A 200 -14.24 5.57 -1.94
N TRP A 201 -14.22 6.47 -2.94
CA TRP A 201 -13.86 7.87 -2.71
C TRP A 201 -14.89 8.64 -1.87
N LYS A 202 -16.12 8.13 -1.79
CA LYS A 202 -17.21 8.69 -0.98
C LYS A 202 -17.41 7.96 0.35
N THR A 203 -17.25 6.63 0.37
CA THR A 203 -17.44 5.83 1.59
C THR A 203 -16.19 5.73 2.46
N ASP A 204 -15.00 5.69 1.83
CA ASP A 204 -13.73 5.31 2.47
C ASP A 204 -12.60 6.27 2.06
N PHE A 205 -12.88 7.57 1.97
CA PHE A 205 -11.95 8.61 1.47
C PHE A 205 -10.55 8.54 2.12
N LEU A 206 -10.47 8.26 3.43
CA LEU A 206 -9.20 8.14 4.15
C LEU A 206 -8.36 6.92 3.72
N GLU A 207 -8.99 5.78 3.40
CA GLU A 207 -8.27 4.62 2.87
C GLU A 207 -7.85 4.86 1.41
N MET A 208 -8.65 5.58 0.64
CA MET A 208 -8.27 6.03 -0.71
C MET A 208 -7.11 7.02 -0.68
N ALA A 209 -7.05 7.94 0.28
CA ALA A 209 -5.90 8.82 0.51
C ALA A 209 -4.62 8.01 0.81
N LYS A 210 -4.69 7.03 1.72
CA LYS A 210 -3.56 6.11 2.02
C LYS A 210 -3.11 5.34 0.79
N LYS A 211 -4.05 4.76 0.03
CA LYS A 211 -3.78 4.07 -1.25
C LYS A 211 -3.02 4.99 -2.21
N THR A 212 -3.49 6.23 -2.37
CA THR A 212 -2.91 7.21 -3.28
C THR A 212 -1.48 7.61 -2.90
N VAL A 213 -1.19 7.89 -1.62
CA VAL A 213 0.17 8.25 -1.22
C VAL A 213 1.15 7.07 -1.31
N ILE A 214 0.72 5.85 -1.00
CA ILE A 214 1.55 4.64 -1.21
C ILE A 214 1.87 4.45 -2.71
N ARG A 215 0.90 4.68 -3.59
CA ARG A 215 1.08 4.60 -5.06
C ARG A 215 1.94 5.72 -5.65
N ARG A 216 2.04 6.87 -4.97
CA ARG A 216 3.01 7.90 -5.35
C ARG A 216 4.40 7.49 -4.88
N HIS A 217 4.53 7.11 -3.62
CA HIS A 217 5.78 6.65 -2.99
C HIS A 217 6.41 5.50 -3.79
N SER A 218 5.61 4.51 -4.20
CA SER A 218 6.08 3.33 -4.95
C SER A 218 6.84 3.66 -6.23
N LYS A 219 6.53 4.78 -6.90
CA LYS A 219 7.20 5.19 -8.15
C LYS A 219 8.63 5.68 -7.94
N ARG A 220 8.98 6.08 -6.71
CA ARG A 220 10.30 6.62 -6.35
C ARG A 220 11.22 5.56 -5.71
N LEU A 221 10.65 4.45 -5.23
CA LEU A 221 11.39 3.37 -4.59
C LEU A 221 12.03 2.44 -5.62
N THR A 222 13.36 2.39 -5.66
CA THR A 222 14.13 1.43 -6.45
C THR A 222 14.21 0.08 -5.71
N LEU A 223 13.15 -0.73 -5.82
CA LEU A 223 13.07 -2.07 -5.23
C LEU A 223 13.47 -3.15 -6.26
N SER A 224 13.03 -4.40 -6.06
CA SER A 224 13.35 -5.51 -6.96
C SER A 224 12.77 -5.34 -8.39
N PRO A 225 13.33 -6.04 -9.39
CA PRO A 225 12.74 -6.10 -10.74
C PRO A 225 11.28 -6.56 -10.72
N GLU A 226 10.92 -7.54 -9.88
CA GLU A 226 9.52 -7.98 -9.67
C GLU A 226 8.58 -6.84 -9.25
N PHE A 227 9.09 -5.87 -8.49
CA PHE A 227 8.32 -4.71 -8.06
C PHE A 227 8.16 -3.68 -9.18
N ALA A 228 9.22 -3.45 -9.98
CA ALA A 228 9.14 -2.62 -11.17
C ALA A 228 8.16 -3.19 -12.21
N ASP A 229 8.26 -4.49 -12.49
CA ASP A 229 7.30 -5.27 -13.30
C ASP A 229 5.86 -5.08 -12.81
N ALA A 230 5.64 -5.08 -11.50
CA ALA A 230 4.30 -4.90 -10.93
C ALA A 230 3.75 -3.49 -11.18
N LEU A 231 4.56 -2.45 -11.04
CA LEU A 231 4.18 -1.07 -11.39
C LEU A 231 3.92 -0.91 -12.89
N GLU A 232 4.61 -1.67 -13.74
CA GLU A 232 4.36 -1.68 -15.18
C GLU A 232 3.05 -2.44 -15.52
N LYS A 233 2.80 -3.61 -14.94
CA LYS A 233 1.61 -4.42 -15.22
C LYS A 233 0.31 -3.87 -14.59
N ASP A 234 0.43 -2.98 -13.62
CA ASP A 234 -0.71 -2.32 -12.98
C ASP A 234 -1.33 -1.22 -13.87
N PHE A 235 -2.64 -1.32 -14.12
CA PHE A 235 -3.40 -0.37 -14.94
C PHE A 235 -3.94 0.84 -14.14
N ASP A 236 -3.84 0.86 -12.81
CA ASP A 236 -4.30 1.98 -11.97
C ASP A 236 -3.27 3.13 -11.91
N ARG A 237 -2.80 3.50 -13.11
CA ARG A 237 -1.81 4.56 -13.35
C ARG A 237 -2.51 5.90 -13.49
N PHE A 238 -2.53 6.69 -12.42
CA PHE A 238 -3.14 8.03 -12.41
C PHE A 238 -2.57 9.04 -13.43
N ASP A 239 -1.42 8.75 -14.05
CA ASP A 239 -0.75 9.62 -15.02
C ASP A 239 -0.99 9.20 -16.48
N ASP A 240 -1.40 7.95 -16.73
CA ASP A 240 -1.55 7.39 -18.08
C ASP A 240 -2.99 7.53 -18.62
N PHE A 241 -3.53 8.75 -18.55
CA PHE A 241 -4.60 9.18 -19.47
C PHE A 241 -4.03 9.69 -20.80
N LYS A 242 -2.98 9.04 -21.30
CA LYS A 242 -2.74 8.97 -22.74
C LYS A 242 -3.62 7.83 -23.26
N PRO A 243 -4.39 8.01 -24.36
CA PRO A 243 -4.93 6.86 -25.06
C PRO A 243 -3.72 6.01 -25.47
N SER A 244 -3.62 4.81 -24.93
CA SER A 244 -2.56 3.86 -25.26
C SER A 244 -2.53 3.72 -26.78
N ALA A 245 -1.41 4.09 -27.40
CA ALA A 245 -1.15 3.72 -28.78
C ALA A 245 -1.29 2.20 -28.86
N ASP A 246 -2.11 1.78 -29.81
CA ASP A 246 -2.60 0.43 -29.98
C ASP A 246 -1.52 -0.62 -29.71
N VAL A 247 -1.70 -1.38 -28.60
CA VAL A 247 -0.98 -2.64 -28.44
C VAL A 247 -1.62 -3.58 -29.44
N ASP A 248 -0.97 -3.74 -30.59
CA ASP A 248 -1.37 -4.73 -31.58
C ASP A 248 -1.39 -6.12 -30.93
N ASP A 249 -2.36 -6.94 -31.30
CA ASP A 249 -2.51 -8.29 -30.79
C ASP A 249 -1.30 -9.15 -31.25
N ILE A 250 -0.25 -9.19 -30.43
CA ILE A 250 0.78 -10.22 -30.54
C ILE A 250 0.10 -11.53 -30.16
N ASP A 251 -0.18 -12.35 -31.16
CA ASP A 251 -0.82 -13.67 -31.04
C ASP A 251 0.13 -14.67 -30.36
N ILE A 252 0.31 -14.51 -29.04
CA ILE A 252 1.03 -15.44 -28.17
C ILE A 252 0.07 -16.55 -27.71
N MET A 253 -0.51 -17.26 -28.68
CA MET A 253 -0.75 -18.68 -28.45
C MET A 253 0.62 -19.38 -28.43
N PRO A 254 1.03 -20.05 -27.33
CA PRO A 254 2.22 -20.88 -27.37
C PRO A 254 1.96 -22.07 -28.30
N LYS A 255 2.40 -21.96 -29.56
CA LYS A 255 2.57 -23.12 -30.44
C LYS A 255 3.41 -24.14 -29.67
N ALA A 256 2.92 -25.37 -29.60
CA ALA A 256 3.65 -26.46 -28.98
C ALA A 256 5.03 -26.56 -29.66
N ILE A 257 6.08 -26.46 -28.86
CA ILE A 257 7.44 -26.69 -29.34
C ILE A 257 7.55 -28.19 -29.58
N GLU A 258 7.47 -28.60 -30.84
CA GLU A 258 7.82 -29.95 -31.25
C GLU A 258 9.33 -30.13 -31.04
N VAL A 259 9.68 -30.86 -29.98
CA VAL A 259 11.08 -31.21 -29.71
C VAL A 259 11.46 -32.35 -30.64
N GLU A 260 12.03 -32.01 -31.80
CA GLU A 260 12.68 -32.98 -32.68
C GLU A 260 13.85 -33.64 -31.94
N SER A 261 13.69 -34.91 -31.59
CA SER A 261 14.74 -35.72 -31.00
C SER A 261 15.80 -36.08 -32.04
N LYS A 262 17.04 -35.60 -31.87
CA LYS A 262 18.16 -36.07 -32.70
C LYS A 262 19.50 -36.12 -31.96
N SER A 263 19.86 -37.35 -31.58
CA SER A 263 21.20 -37.95 -31.40
C SER A 263 22.35 -37.15 -30.78
N GLU A 264 23.03 -37.81 -29.83
CA GLU A 264 24.36 -37.49 -29.31
C GLU A 264 25.41 -37.20 -30.41
N PRO A 265 26.51 -36.52 -30.04
CA PRO A 265 27.78 -37.23 -30.16
C PRO A 265 28.72 -37.13 -28.94
N GLU A 266 29.31 -38.29 -28.64
CA GLU A 266 30.67 -38.59 -28.20
C GLU A 266 31.41 -37.79 -27.10
N ILE A 267 32.07 -38.61 -26.26
CA ILE A 267 32.83 -38.26 -25.07
C ILE A 267 34.26 -37.82 -25.45
N VAL A 268 34.73 -36.71 -24.87
CA VAL A 268 36.18 -36.44 -24.73
C VAL A 268 36.51 -36.18 -23.25
N SER A 269 37.64 -36.72 -22.81
CA SER A 269 37.99 -36.91 -21.40
C SER A 269 38.59 -35.67 -20.71
N ALA A 270 38.35 -35.58 -19.40
CA ALA A 270 39.06 -34.67 -18.49
C ALA A 270 40.07 -35.46 -17.62
N PRO A 271 41.25 -34.90 -17.29
CA PRO A 271 42.11 -35.38 -16.21
C PRO A 271 41.70 -34.79 -14.84
N LYS A 272 41.94 -35.56 -13.79
CA LYS A 272 41.47 -35.38 -12.41
C LYS A 272 42.06 -34.18 -11.64
N ALA A 273 41.30 -33.74 -10.63
CA ALA A 273 41.83 -33.41 -9.30
C ALA A 273 40.94 -34.08 -8.23
N ASP A 274 41.53 -34.64 -7.17
CA ASP A 274 40.87 -35.45 -6.14
C ASP A 274 40.34 -34.60 -4.94
N PRO A 275 39.47 -35.14 -4.06
CA PRO A 275 38.49 -34.35 -3.31
C PRO A 275 38.89 -34.00 -1.86
N ALA A 276 38.21 -32.97 -1.30
CA ALA A 276 38.20 -32.67 0.13
C ALA A 276 36.78 -32.83 0.71
N ALA A 277 36.66 -33.49 1.86
CA ALA A 277 35.41 -33.83 2.54
C ALA A 277 34.96 -32.75 3.57
N PRO A 278 33.67 -32.71 3.98
CA PRO A 278 33.10 -31.59 4.74
C PRO A 278 33.28 -31.71 6.28
N PRO A 279 33.20 -30.60 7.03
CA PRO A 279 33.19 -30.61 8.49
C PRO A 279 31.80 -30.94 9.10
N PRO A 280 31.75 -31.51 10.32
CA PRO A 280 30.50 -31.90 11.02
C PRO A 280 29.88 -30.77 11.88
N PRO A 281 28.62 -30.93 12.35
CA PRO A 281 27.94 -29.99 13.24
C PRO A 281 28.25 -30.22 14.74
N PRO A 282 28.03 -29.23 15.63
CA PRO A 282 28.10 -29.39 17.09
C PRO A 282 26.74 -29.65 17.77
N ASP A 283 26.76 -30.41 18.86
CA ASP A 283 25.63 -30.85 19.70
C ASP A 283 25.34 -29.93 20.93
N ILE A 284 24.34 -30.35 21.72
CA ILE A 284 23.71 -29.74 22.93
C ILE A 284 24.19 -30.46 24.23
N ASP A 285 23.98 -30.06 25.50
CA ASP A 285 23.07 -29.04 26.08
C ASP A 285 23.66 -28.19 27.26
N PRO A 286 23.62 -28.59 28.57
CA PRO A 286 22.89 -27.74 29.52
C PRO A 286 23.67 -27.10 30.66
N GLY A 287 23.25 -25.87 31.01
CA GLY A 287 22.89 -25.47 32.38
C GLY A 287 23.97 -25.11 33.41
N ASP A 288 23.85 -23.91 33.99
CA ASP A 288 23.80 -23.77 35.46
C ASP A 288 22.97 -22.52 35.87
N GLN A 289 22.47 -22.51 37.10
CA GLN A 289 21.71 -21.37 37.67
C GLN A 289 22.63 -20.43 38.46
N ILE A 290 22.20 -19.18 38.73
CA ILE A 290 22.31 -18.60 40.09
C ILE A 290 21.49 -17.29 40.28
N SER A 291 20.72 -17.29 41.37
CA SER A 291 20.23 -16.15 42.18
C SER A 291 19.22 -15.11 41.65
N LYS A 292 18.32 -14.75 42.57
CA LYS A 292 17.34 -13.66 42.52
C LYS A 292 17.91 -12.42 43.21
N SER A 293 17.44 -11.23 42.86
CA SER A 293 17.23 -10.15 43.84
C SER A 293 16.04 -9.26 43.48
N THR A 294 15.39 -8.72 44.52
CA THR A 294 14.22 -7.84 44.49
C THR A 294 14.65 -6.37 44.23
N THR A 295 13.78 -5.39 43.93
CA THR A 295 12.85 -4.76 44.90
C THR A 295 11.99 -3.66 44.23
N LYS A 296 10.76 -3.41 44.74
CA LYS A 296 9.90 -2.27 44.35
C LYS A 296 10.30 -0.98 45.08
N ALA A 297 10.16 0.18 44.44
CA ALA A 297 9.92 1.45 45.14
C ALA A 297 9.11 2.43 44.26
N SER A 298 8.35 3.31 44.92
CA SER A 298 7.47 4.33 44.31
C SER A 298 7.68 5.66 45.05
N LYS A 299 7.49 6.81 44.38
CA LYS A 299 7.17 8.08 45.08
C LYS A 299 6.60 9.17 44.18
N LYS A 300 5.48 9.75 44.63
CA LYS A 300 5.09 11.15 44.38
C LYS A 300 5.77 12.04 45.43
N THR A 301 6.05 13.31 45.13
CA THR A 301 5.89 14.39 46.13
C THR A 301 5.65 15.75 45.47
N ALA A 302 4.96 16.64 46.19
CA ALA A 302 4.62 18.01 45.79
C ALA A 302 5.41 19.06 46.60
N ARG A 303 5.35 20.34 46.21
CA ARG A 303 5.82 21.55 46.92
C ARG A 303 5.26 22.81 46.23
N THR A 304 5.23 24.03 46.80
CA THR A 304 4.87 24.59 48.14
C THR A 304 4.64 26.10 47.92
N LYS A 305 3.95 26.81 48.84
CA LYS A 305 3.75 28.29 48.76
C LYS A 305 4.89 29.08 49.44
N ASP A 306 4.77 30.41 49.29
CA ASP A 306 5.55 31.52 49.89
C ASP A 306 6.81 31.91 49.07
N ASN A 307 7.10 33.18 48.74
CA ASN A 307 6.62 34.48 49.25
C ASN A 307 6.40 35.52 48.12
N ALA A 308 5.72 36.64 48.45
CA ALA A 308 5.34 37.68 47.49
C ALA A 308 6.42 38.77 47.25
N GLY A 309 6.94 38.85 46.03
CA GLY A 309 7.05 40.15 45.33
C GLY A 309 5.75 40.40 44.56
N GLU A 310 5.38 41.66 44.26
CA GLU A 310 4.09 42.02 43.65
C GLU A 310 3.67 41.07 42.54
N ALA A 311 2.80 40.11 42.89
CA ALA A 311 2.42 39.06 41.97
C ALA A 311 1.61 39.70 40.86
N ALA A 312 2.20 39.78 39.67
CA ALA A 312 1.59 40.46 38.55
C ALA A 312 0.15 39.91 38.37
N ILE A 313 -0.81 40.82 38.34
CA ILE A 313 -2.23 40.50 38.29
C ILE A 313 -2.75 40.63 36.86
N CYS A 314 -3.65 39.73 36.47
CA CYS A 314 -4.35 39.80 35.21
C CYS A 314 -5.21 41.08 35.16
N GLN A 315 -4.97 41.99 34.20
CA GLN A 315 -5.65 43.30 34.17
C GLN A 315 -6.88 43.37 33.26
N PHE A 316 -7.19 42.30 32.52
CA PHE A 316 -8.24 42.24 31.50
C PHE A 316 -8.86 40.83 31.40
N GLY A 317 -9.91 40.66 30.59
CA GLY A 317 -10.61 39.38 30.46
C GLY A 317 -11.50 39.03 31.67
N LYS A 318 -11.91 37.76 31.75
CA LYS A 318 -12.86 37.27 32.78
C LYS A 318 -12.20 37.01 34.13
N ASP A 319 -10.89 36.76 34.17
CA ASP A 319 -10.14 36.46 35.40
C ASP A 319 -9.38 37.70 35.95
N LYS A 320 -9.82 38.91 35.56
CA LYS A 320 -9.20 40.18 35.98
C LYS A 320 -9.09 40.27 37.51
N GLY A 321 -7.88 40.57 37.99
CA GLY A 321 -7.51 40.63 39.41
C GLY A 321 -6.81 39.37 39.93
N THR A 322 -6.80 38.28 39.16
CA THR A 322 -6.13 37.03 39.56
C THR A 322 -4.61 37.13 39.34
N PRO A 323 -3.75 36.70 40.28
CA PRO A 323 -2.31 36.58 40.06
C PRO A 323 -2.00 35.62 38.91
N TRP A 324 -1.06 35.96 38.01
CA TRP A 324 -0.67 35.07 36.90
C TRP A 324 -0.11 33.73 37.41
N VAL A 325 0.56 33.72 38.57
CA VAL A 325 1.12 32.51 39.21
C VAL A 325 0.09 31.47 39.65
N ASP A 326 -1.17 31.88 39.87
CA ASP A 326 -2.25 30.97 40.29
C ASP A 326 -3.07 30.44 39.09
N MET A 327 -2.74 30.82 37.85
CA MET A 327 -3.47 30.39 36.66
C MET A 327 -2.85 29.14 36.00
N PRO A 328 -3.67 28.17 35.55
CA PRO A 328 -3.18 27.00 34.82
C PRO A 328 -2.63 27.40 33.44
N TYR A 329 -1.62 26.67 32.96
CA TYR A 329 -0.87 27.00 31.74
C TYR A 329 -1.74 27.24 30.50
N SER A 330 -2.80 26.44 30.30
CA SER A 330 -3.74 26.61 29.18
C SER A 330 -4.54 27.93 29.23
N LYS A 331 -4.73 28.53 30.40
CA LYS A 331 -5.24 29.90 30.51
C LYS A 331 -4.17 30.92 30.20
N LEU A 332 -2.93 30.74 30.67
CA LEU A 332 -1.82 31.64 30.39
C LEU A 332 -1.57 31.75 28.88
N GLU A 333 -1.53 30.61 28.18
CA GLU A 333 -1.41 30.53 26.72
C GLU A 333 -2.56 31.24 26.00
N TRP A 334 -3.82 31.07 26.47
CA TRP A 334 -4.95 31.84 25.95
C TRP A 334 -4.79 33.34 26.17
N TYR A 335 -4.29 33.78 27.33
CA TYR A 335 -4.06 35.21 27.60
C TYR A 335 -2.91 35.78 26.75
N CYS A 336 -1.82 35.04 26.54
CA CYS A 336 -0.72 35.45 25.65
C CYS A 336 -1.22 35.60 24.20
N ASN A 337 -1.90 34.58 23.68
CA ASN A 337 -2.49 34.63 22.34
C ASN A 337 -3.55 35.73 22.22
N ALA A 338 -4.33 35.98 23.28
CA ALA A 338 -5.29 37.09 23.29
C ALA A 338 -4.61 38.47 23.35
N VAL A 339 -3.40 38.62 23.90
CA VAL A 339 -2.61 39.85 23.74
C VAL A 339 -2.20 39.99 22.27
N ASP A 340 -1.53 38.99 21.69
CA ASP A 340 -1.03 39.08 20.32
C ASP A 340 -2.16 39.26 19.26
N GLU A 341 -3.29 38.58 19.41
CA GLU A 341 -4.44 38.74 18.49
C GLU A 341 -5.19 40.07 18.69
N TRP A 342 -5.33 40.58 19.92
CA TRP A 342 -6.04 41.84 20.20
C TRP A 342 -5.16 43.10 20.12
N VAL A 343 -3.85 42.96 19.88
CA VAL A 343 -2.91 44.08 19.66
C VAL A 343 -3.27 44.95 18.44
N ASN A 344 -4.17 44.49 17.56
CA ASN A 344 -4.66 45.22 16.38
C ASN A 344 -5.91 46.10 16.63
N ASP A 345 -6.41 46.25 17.86
CA ASP A 345 -7.58 47.10 18.20
C ASP A 345 -7.15 48.49 18.74
N PRO A 346 -7.32 49.60 17.97
CA PRO A 346 -6.85 50.93 18.36
C PRO A 346 -7.44 51.46 19.68
N ALA A 347 -8.64 51.01 20.08
CA ALA A 347 -9.27 51.44 21.32
C ALA A 347 -8.59 50.87 22.58
N LYS A 348 -7.79 49.82 22.43
CA LYS A 348 -7.12 49.09 23.52
C LYS A 348 -5.61 49.34 23.61
N GLN A 349 -5.04 50.10 22.66
CA GLN A 349 -3.63 50.49 22.63
C GLN A 349 -3.10 50.99 23.98
N LYS A 350 -3.92 51.71 24.76
CA LYS A 350 -3.56 52.24 26.10
C LYS A 350 -3.23 51.18 27.17
N TYR A 351 -3.58 49.92 26.95
CA TYR A 351 -3.22 48.81 27.84
C TYR A 351 -1.96 48.05 27.36
N ARG A 352 -1.48 48.35 26.15
CA ARG A 352 -0.34 47.68 25.51
C ARG A 352 0.93 47.83 26.33
N ASP A 353 1.32 49.07 26.63
CA ASP A 353 2.61 49.37 27.28
C ASP A 353 2.70 48.74 28.68
N SER A 354 1.60 48.72 29.44
CA SER A 354 1.53 48.07 30.76
C SER A 354 1.56 46.54 30.67
N ASN A 355 0.99 45.95 29.61
CA ASN A 355 1.02 44.50 29.41
C ASN A 355 2.40 44.05 28.90
N GLU A 356 3.01 44.76 27.95
CA GLU A 356 4.36 44.48 27.44
C GLU A 356 5.43 44.62 28.53
N GLN A 357 5.31 45.59 29.44
CA GLN A 357 6.21 45.70 30.60
C GLN A 357 6.05 44.52 31.58
N ALA A 358 4.81 44.12 31.88
CA ALA A 358 4.56 42.98 32.77
C ALA A 358 5.08 41.65 32.17
N LEU A 359 4.95 41.46 30.85
CA LEU A 359 5.43 40.26 30.16
C LEU A 359 6.96 40.20 30.11
N LYS A 360 7.64 41.33 29.86
CA LYS A 360 9.11 41.42 29.92
C LYS A 360 9.65 41.12 31.32
N ALA A 361 9.03 41.67 32.37
CA ALA A 361 9.43 41.39 33.75
C ALA A 361 9.28 39.91 34.14
N ILE A 362 8.31 39.19 33.55
CA ILE A 362 8.15 37.74 33.75
C ILE A 362 9.25 36.95 33.02
N ILE A 363 9.60 37.33 31.78
CA ILE A 363 10.66 36.67 31.01
C ILE A 363 12.03 36.88 31.68
N GLU A 364 12.36 38.11 32.07
CA GLU A 364 13.61 38.44 32.77
C GLU A 364 13.75 37.70 34.11
N ALA A 365 12.62 37.51 34.83
CA ALA A 365 12.58 36.70 36.06
C ALA A 365 12.59 35.17 35.82
N MET A 366 12.41 34.71 34.58
CA MET A 366 12.61 33.31 34.17
C MET A 366 14.07 33.08 33.76
N GLU A 367 14.65 33.96 32.96
CA GLU A 367 16.06 33.90 32.52
C GLU A 367 17.02 33.96 33.71
N GLN A 368 16.82 34.89 34.66
CA GLN A 368 17.58 34.96 35.92
C GLN A 368 17.45 33.72 36.82
N LYS A 369 16.53 32.80 36.49
CA LYS A 369 16.29 31.56 37.23
C LYS A 369 16.96 30.35 36.58
N GLU A 370 17.21 30.39 35.27
CA GLU A 370 18.00 29.39 34.56
C GLU A 370 19.51 29.63 34.79
N ASP A 371 19.97 30.88 34.76
CA ASP A 371 21.35 31.26 35.09
C ASP A 371 21.75 31.00 36.56
N GLY A 372 20.77 30.68 37.42
CA GLY A 372 20.96 30.44 38.85
C GLY A 372 21.09 28.98 39.28
N ASP A 373 20.83 28.00 38.39
CA ASP A 373 20.87 26.56 38.69
C ASP A 373 22.21 25.89 38.28
N ASP A 374 23.13 26.64 37.64
CA ASP A 374 24.44 26.19 37.15
C ASP A 374 25.64 26.76 37.97
N ALA A 375 25.41 27.26 39.20
CA ALA A 375 26.40 27.93 40.06
C ALA A 375 26.62 27.28 41.45
#